data_AF-A0A382CKI3-F1
#
_entry.id   AF-A0A382CKI3-F1
#
_cell.length_a   1.000
_cell.length_b   1.000
_cell.length_c   1.000
_cell.angle_alpha   90.00
_cell.angle_beta   90.00
_cell.angle_gamma   90.00
#
_symmetry.space_group_name_H-M   'P 1'
#
loop_
_entity.id
_entity.type
_entity.pdbx_description
1 polymer ?
#
loop_
_entity_poly.entity_id
_entity_poly.type
_entity_poly.pdbx_seq_one_letter_code
_entity_poly.pdbx_strand_id
1 'polypeptide(L)'
;MNKELNKEWIDWINLNISRGSEKEGIYEILIDEGFDPSDVERQMGYQPKVDIDNIPKYTPVGFKKEKLNAKLFAKIKAFYEENKKNSEVEIIEGFIHTSQDKQPASRLVNLSENLKKEIHMSLKPVLEEWSNTQLEPTFVYGIRIYGRDAVLKEHRDREQTHKVSAIINVDQEVDSDWPLVIDDHQYQKHHIYLDPGEVLFYEGARLKHGRPIPFNGQNYANIFCHFKISEDIFKKTKRCS
;
A
#
# COMPACT_ATOMS: atom_id res chain seq x y z
N MET A 1 16.20 9.28 -8.01
CA MET A 1 15.32 10.16 -8.80
C MET A 1 14.78 9.28 -9.91
N ASN A 2 13.48 9.02 -9.91
CA ASN A 2 12.85 8.20 -10.95
C ASN A 2 12.73 9.03 -12.23
N LYS A 3 12.85 8.38 -13.39
CA LYS A 3 12.71 9.02 -14.71
C LYS A 3 11.22 9.34 -14.93
N GLU A 4 10.91 10.52 -15.46
CA GLU A 4 9.52 10.94 -15.75
C GLU A 4 9.14 10.63 -17.21
N LEU A 5 7.90 10.16 -17.42
CA LEU A 5 7.35 9.89 -18.76
C LEU A 5 7.10 11.21 -19.51
N ASN A 6 8.03 11.58 -20.40
CA ASN A 6 7.86 12.72 -21.29
C ASN A 6 7.05 12.35 -22.54
N LYS A 7 6.77 13.34 -23.40
CA LYS A 7 6.00 13.16 -24.63
C LYS A 7 6.60 12.10 -25.57
N GLU A 8 7.92 12.04 -25.70
CA GLU A 8 8.58 11.06 -26.58
C GLU A 8 8.34 9.62 -26.13
N TRP A 9 8.41 9.37 -24.82
CA TRP A 9 8.11 8.05 -24.26
C TRP A 9 6.64 7.70 -24.36
N ILE A 10 5.74 8.66 -24.13
CA ILE A 10 4.29 8.46 -24.31
C ILE A 10 3.99 8.10 -25.78
N ASP A 11 4.56 8.83 -26.74
CA ASP A 11 4.40 8.55 -28.16
C ASP A 11 4.98 7.17 -28.52
N TRP A 12 6.13 6.81 -27.96
CA TRP A 12 6.74 5.48 -28.13
C TRP A 12 5.85 4.36 -27.58
N ILE A 13 5.29 4.52 -26.37
CA ILE A 13 4.36 3.55 -25.76
C ILE A 13 3.14 3.35 -26.67
N ASN A 14 2.48 4.45 -27.04
CA ASN A 14 1.27 4.41 -27.86
C ASN A 14 1.53 3.78 -29.23
N LEU A 15 2.66 4.12 -29.86
CA LEU A 15 3.06 3.54 -31.14
C LEU A 15 3.26 2.03 -31.03
N ASN A 16 3.98 1.55 -30.02
CA ASN A 16 4.25 0.11 -29.86
C ASN A 16 2.97 -0.68 -29.55
N ILE A 17 2.09 -0.14 -28.69
CA ILE A 17 0.76 -0.75 -28.44
C ILE A 17 -0.05 -0.81 -29.74
N SER A 18 -0.07 0.27 -30.53
CA SER A 18 -0.81 0.31 -31.80
C SER A 18 -0.27 -0.66 -32.86
N ARG A 19 1.02 -1.01 -32.78
CA ARG A 19 1.68 -2.01 -33.63
C ARG A 19 1.45 -3.44 -33.18
N GLY A 20 0.71 -3.65 -32.08
CA GLY A 20 0.39 -4.96 -31.53
C GLY A 20 1.48 -5.58 -30.68
N SER A 21 2.47 -4.79 -30.22
CA SER A 21 3.45 -5.27 -29.24
C SER A 21 2.74 -5.64 -27.94
N GLU A 22 3.15 -6.74 -27.30
CA GLU A 22 2.56 -7.17 -26.03
C GLU A 22 2.84 -6.14 -24.92
N LYS A 23 1.80 -5.83 -24.14
CA LYS A 23 1.91 -4.82 -23.07
C LYS A 23 2.93 -5.23 -22.00
N GLU A 24 3.12 -6.52 -21.75
CA GLU A 24 4.14 -7.03 -20.82
C GLU A 24 5.55 -6.62 -21.26
N GLY A 25 5.92 -6.84 -22.53
CA GLY A 25 7.26 -6.50 -23.01
C GLY A 25 7.52 -4.99 -23.05
N ILE A 26 6.49 -4.18 -23.35
CA ILE A 26 6.60 -2.71 -23.25
C ILE A 26 6.82 -2.29 -21.79
N TYR A 27 6.10 -2.93 -20.87
CA TYR A 27 6.19 -2.65 -19.44
C TYR A 27 7.60 -2.93 -18.91
N GLU A 28 8.16 -4.10 -19.19
CA GLU A 28 9.53 -4.49 -18.79
C GLU A 28 10.58 -3.48 -19.24
N ILE A 29 10.52 -3.05 -20.52
CA ILE A 29 11.45 -2.04 -21.06
C ILE A 29 11.39 -0.74 -20.27
N LEU A 30 10.19 -0.28 -19.89
CA LEU A 30 10.04 0.97 -19.15
C LEU A 30 10.56 0.85 -17.71
N ILE A 31 10.37 -0.32 -17.08
CA ILE A 31 10.95 -0.56 -15.76
C ILE A 31 12.48 -0.58 -15.83
N ASP A 32 13.06 -1.26 -16.81
CA ASP A 32 14.52 -1.32 -17.03
C ASP A 32 15.12 0.06 -17.32
N GLU A 33 14.36 0.93 -17.99
CA GLU A 33 14.72 2.34 -18.25
C GLU A 33 14.59 3.25 -17.02
N GLY A 34 14.14 2.71 -15.88
CA GLY A 34 14.06 3.41 -14.59
C GLY A 34 12.84 4.31 -14.42
N PHE A 35 11.76 4.05 -15.16
CA PHE A 35 10.47 4.72 -14.95
C PHE A 35 9.76 4.19 -13.70
N ASP A 36 8.96 5.05 -13.07
CA ASP A 36 8.14 4.63 -11.94
C ASP A 36 7.03 3.66 -12.41
N PRO A 37 6.91 2.46 -11.81
CA PRO A 37 5.90 1.47 -12.19
C PRO A 37 4.47 2.04 -12.26
N SER A 38 4.11 2.91 -11.32
CA SER A 38 2.76 3.47 -11.21
C SER A 38 2.42 4.39 -12.37
N ASP A 39 3.41 5.14 -12.83
CA ASP A 39 3.24 6.07 -13.95
C ASP A 39 3.13 5.28 -15.26
N VAL A 40 3.90 4.20 -15.38
CA VAL A 40 3.83 3.26 -16.51
C VAL A 40 2.47 2.55 -16.54
N GLU A 41 2.04 1.97 -15.43
CA GLU A 41 0.75 1.27 -15.32
C GLU A 41 -0.42 2.19 -15.70
N ARG A 42 -0.41 3.42 -15.17
CA ARG A 42 -1.41 4.45 -15.46
C ARG A 42 -1.41 4.84 -16.94
N GLN A 43 -0.23 5.07 -17.53
CA GLN A 43 -0.09 5.45 -18.94
C GLN A 43 -0.55 4.34 -19.89
N MET A 44 -0.30 3.08 -19.55
CA MET A 44 -0.58 1.93 -20.42
C MET A 44 -1.98 1.33 -20.20
N GLY A 45 -2.64 1.69 -19.10
CA GLY A 45 -3.85 1.01 -18.62
C GLY A 45 -3.61 -0.50 -18.51
N TYR A 46 -2.45 -0.87 -17.97
CA TYR A 46 -1.97 -2.25 -17.92
C TYR A 46 -1.24 -2.49 -16.62
N GLN A 47 -1.47 -3.65 -16.01
CA GLN A 47 -0.70 -4.13 -14.89
C GLN A 47 -0.15 -5.50 -15.26
N PRO A 48 1.16 -5.76 -15.09
CA PRO A 48 1.75 -7.04 -15.41
C PRO A 48 1.12 -8.15 -14.58
N LYS A 49 1.11 -9.36 -15.14
CA LYS A 49 0.72 -10.54 -14.35
C LYS A 49 1.83 -10.83 -13.37
N VAL A 50 1.64 -10.41 -12.13
CA VAL A 50 2.53 -10.81 -11.04
C VAL A 50 2.43 -12.31 -10.86
N ASP A 51 3.51 -13.02 -11.18
CA ASP A 51 3.68 -14.40 -10.76
C ASP A 51 3.90 -14.39 -9.24
N ILE A 52 2.79 -14.51 -8.51
CA ILE A 52 2.77 -14.51 -7.05
C ILE A 52 3.71 -15.59 -6.50
N ASP A 53 3.94 -16.69 -7.22
CA ASP A 53 4.81 -17.77 -6.74
C ASP A 53 6.28 -17.36 -6.70
N ASN A 54 6.67 -16.30 -7.45
CA ASN A 54 8.02 -15.73 -7.41
C ASN A 54 8.20 -14.68 -6.29
N ILE A 55 7.13 -14.18 -5.67
CA ILE A 55 7.25 -13.27 -4.53
C ILE A 55 7.51 -14.09 -3.26
N PRO A 56 8.61 -13.90 -2.51
CA PRO A 56 8.87 -14.67 -1.31
C PRO A 56 7.75 -14.54 -0.25
N LYS A 57 7.55 -15.60 0.53
CA LYS A 57 6.79 -15.58 1.78
C LYS A 57 7.76 -15.23 2.91
N TYR A 58 7.42 -14.24 3.72
CA TYR A 58 8.26 -13.84 4.84
C TYR A 58 7.77 -14.44 6.16
N THR A 59 6.51 -14.86 6.22
CA THR A 59 5.85 -15.36 7.42
C THR A 59 4.97 -16.58 7.13
N PRO A 60 4.48 -17.31 8.15
CA PRO A 60 3.65 -18.50 7.91
C PRO A 60 2.29 -18.21 7.26
N VAL A 61 1.65 -17.08 7.61
CA VAL A 61 0.28 -16.72 7.18
C VAL A 61 0.28 -15.49 6.26
N GLY A 62 1.25 -14.58 6.43
CA GLY A 62 1.41 -13.37 5.63
C GLY A 62 0.82 -12.08 6.25
N PHE A 63 0.13 -12.17 7.40
CA PHE A 63 -0.33 -11.00 8.15
C PHE A 63 -0.37 -11.25 9.67
N LYS A 64 -0.38 -10.17 10.45
CA LYS A 64 -0.46 -10.19 11.92
C LYS A 64 -1.11 -8.91 12.45
N LYS A 65 -2.10 -9.03 13.34
CA LYS A 65 -2.69 -7.90 14.05
C LYS A 65 -1.98 -7.66 15.39
N GLU A 66 -1.70 -6.41 15.71
CA GLU A 66 -0.99 -5.98 16.92
C GLU A 66 -1.57 -4.67 17.47
N LYS A 67 -1.10 -4.26 18.66
CA LYS A 67 -1.33 -2.90 19.19
C LYS A 67 -0.16 -1.99 18.84
N LEU A 68 -0.47 -0.78 18.37
CA LEU A 68 0.54 0.23 18.15
C LEU A 68 1.13 0.72 19.48
N ASN A 69 2.37 1.18 19.45
CA ASN A 69 2.97 1.87 20.60
C ASN A 69 2.06 3.02 21.07
N ALA A 70 1.63 2.98 22.33
CA ALA A 70 0.65 3.92 22.87
C ALA A 70 1.09 5.40 22.79
N LYS A 71 2.40 5.69 22.92
CA LYS A 71 2.92 7.06 22.80
C LYS A 71 2.86 7.55 21.37
N LEU A 72 3.23 6.70 20.41
CA LEU A 72 3.10 7.03 18.99
C LEU A 72 1.63 7.21 18.60
N PHE A 73 0.75 6.31 19.04
CA PHE A 73 -0.68 6.41 18.76
C PHE A 73 -1.28 7.73 19.29
N ALA A 74 -0.96 8.12 20.53
CA ALA A 74 -1.41 9.38 21.10
C ALA A 74 -0.99 10.59 20.26
N LYS A 75 0.25 10.60 19.75
CA LYS A 75 0.74 11.65 18.85
C LYS A 75 -0.01 11.68 17.52
N ILE A 76 -0.22 10.52 16.89
CA ILE A 76 -0.96 10.40 15.64
C ILE A 76 -2.40 10.88 15.82
N LYS A 77 -3.05 10.47 16.92
CA LYS A 77 -4.43 10.84 17.23
C LYS A 77 -4.56 12.34 17.46
N ALA A 78 -3.66 12.96 18.23
CA ALA A 78 -3.64 14.41 18.43
C ALA A 78 -3.46 15.15 17.09
N PHE A 79 -2.50 14.73 16.26
CA PHE A 79 -2.29 15.31 14.93
C PHE A 79 -3.56 15.20 14.07
N TYR A 80 -4.23 14.04 14.07
CA TYR A 80 -5.46 13.84 13.32
C TYR A 80 -6.58 14.79 13.77
N GLU A 81 -6.83 14.91 15.08
CA GLU A 81 -7.87 15.78 15.62
C GLU A 81 -7.65 17.25 15.26
N GLU A 82 -6.40 17.71 15.28
CA GLU A 82 -6.02 19.08 14.93
C GLU A 82 -6.17 19.37 13.42
N ASN A 83 -6.01 18.35 12.56
CA ASN A 83 -5.86 18.55 11.12
C ASN A 83 -6.98 17.94 10.26
N LYS A 84 -7.89 17.11 10.79
CA LYS A 84 -8.92 16.43 9.98
C LYS A 84 -9.84 17.36 9.19
N LYS A 85 -10.07 18.57 9.70
CA LYS A 85 -10.85 19.63 9.03
C LYS A 85 -10.15 20.18 7.78
N ASN A 86 -8.83 20.05 7.70
CA ASN A 86 -7.99 20.47 6.58
C ASN A 86 -7.74 19.33 5.58
N SER A 87 -8.47 18.22 5.69
CA SER A 87 -8.35 17.11 4.74
C SER A 87 -8.72 17.54 3.32
N GLU A 88 -7.98 17.04 2.34
CA GLU A 88 -8.20 17.31 0.92
C GLU A 88 -8.89 16.11 0.28
N VAL A 89 -9.62 16.34 -0.81
CA VAL A 89 -10.24 15.27 -1.58
C VAL A 89 -9.15 14.38 -2.19
N GLU A 90 -9.28 13.06 -2.02
CA GLU A 90 -8.35 12.08 -2.59
C GLU A 90 -9.14 11.15 -3.53
N ILE A 91 -8.80 11.21 -4.81
CA ILE A 91 -9.36 10.33 -5.85
C ILE A 91 -8.28 9.35 -6.27
N ILE A 92 -8.52 8.06 -6.02
CA ILE A 92 -7.64 6.96 -6.46
C ILE A 92 -8.42 6.13 -7.47
N GLU A 93 -8.35 6.56 -8.74
CA GLU A 93 -9.07 5.94 -9.83
C GLU A 93 -8.82 4.43 -9.90
N GLY A 94 -9.89 3.66 -10.02
CA GLY A 94 -9.83 2.19 -10.13
C GLY A 94 -9.65 1.42 -8.80
N PHE A 95 -9.35 2.09 -7.69
CA PHE A 95 -9.11 1.43 -6.40
C PHE A 95 -10.12 1.79 -5.32
N ILE A 96 -10.39 3.08 -5.11
CA ILE A 96 -11.33 3.53 -4.09
C ILE A 96 -12.52 4.14 -4.81
N HIS A 97 -13.73 3.68 -4.50
CA HIS A 97 -14.96 4.17 -5.12
C HIS A 97 -16.13 3.99 -4.15
N THR A 98 -17.32 4.49 -4.50
CA THR A 98 -18.56 4.14 -3.80
C THR A 98 -19.22 2.91 -4.43
N SER A 99 -20.26 2.34 -3.81
CA SER A 99 -20.99 1.20 -4.39
C SER A 99 -21.61 1.48 -5.77
N GLN A 100 -21.81 2.76 -6.10
CA GLN A 100 -22.31 3.24 -7.39
C GLN A 100 -21.20 3.80 -8.30
N ASP A 101 -19.94 3.47 -8.02
CA ASP A 101 -18.74 3.94 -8.74
C ASP A 101 -18.59 5.48 -8.80
N LYS A 102 -19.14 6.19 -7.82
CA LYS A 102 -19.00 7.64 -7.66
C LYS A 102 -17.77 8.01 -6.81
N GLN A 103 -17.27 9.22 -7.06
CA GLN A 103 -16.18 9.87 -6.34
C GLN A 103 -16.64 11.21 -5.72
N PRO A 104 -15.95 11.73 -4.70
CA PRO A 104 -14.87 11.08 -3.96
C PRO A 104 -15.39 10.16 -2.86
N ALA A 105 -14.77 8.99 -2.71
CA ALA A 105 -15.04 8.08 -1.60
C ALA A 105 -14.06 8.25 -0.43
N SER A 106 -13.01 9.08 -0.60
CA SER A 106 -11.99 9.33 0.41
C SER A 106 -11.47 10.77 0.43
N ARG A 107 -10.88 11.13 1.57
CA ARG A 107 -10.11 12.37 1.78
C ARG A 107 -8.77 12.02 2.43
N LEU A 108 -7.77 12.90 2.31
CA LEU A 108 -6.45 12.70 2.87
C LEU A 108 -6.05 13.87 3.77
N VAL A 109 -5.53 13.57 4.96
CA VAL A 109 -4.79 14.53 5.80
C VAL A 109 -3.30 14.28 5.61
N ASN A 110 -2.59 15.26 5.07
CA ASN A 110 -1.15 15.14 4.89
C ASN A 110 -0.43 15.10 6.25
N LEU A 111 0.33 14.03 6.50
CA LEU A 111 1.21 13.93 7.67
C LEU A 111 2.43 14.84 7.48
N SER A 112 2.92 15.41 8.59
CA SER A 112 4.21 16.09 8.59
C SER A 112 5.35 15.09 8.33
N GLU A 113 6.43 15.55 7.68
CA GLU A 113 7.61 14.71 7.41
C GLU A 113 8.24 14.12 8.68
N ASN A 114 8.19 14.87 9.78
CA ASN A 114 8.67 14.37 11.08
C ASN A 114 7.82 13.21 11.60
N LEU A 115 6.50 13.31 11.48
CA LEU A 115 5.60 12.24 11.94
C LEU A 115 5.70 11.00 11.03
N LYS A 116 5.86 11.17 9.72
CA LYS A 116 6.15 10.05 8.79
C LYS A 116 7.44 9.31 9.19
N LYS A 117 8.52 10.05 9.47
CA LYS A 117 9.79 9.48 9.94
C LYS A 117 9.63 8.74 11.27
N GLU A 118 8.90 9.33 12.22
CA GLU A 118 8.65 8.69 13.52
C GLU A 118 7.85 7.38 13.37
N ILE A 119 6.84 7.35 12.50
CA ILE A 119 6.07 6.14 12.17
C ILE A 119 6.98 5.05 11.58
N HIS A 120 7.80 5.38 10.58
CA HIS A 120 8.75 4.43 10.01
C HIS A 120 9.73 3.90 11.06
N MET A 121 10.35 4.79 11.85
CA MET A 121 11.32 4.39 12.88
C MET A 121 10.69 3.49 13.95
N SER A 122 9.43 3.74 14.32
CA SER A 122 8.73 2.91 15.30
C SER A 122 8.30 1.55 14.74
N LEU A 123 7.88 1.49 13.47
CA LEU A 123 7.35 0.27 12.86
C LEU A 123 8.45 -0.63 12.29
N LYS A 124 9.57 -0.07 11.83
CA LYS A 124 10.67 -0.83 11.22
C LYS A 124 11.12 -2.02 12.09
N PRO A 125 11.55 -1.85 13.35
CA PRO A 125 12.10 -2.98 14.12
C PRO A 125 11.08 -4.09 14.37
N VAL A 126 9.81 -3.74 14.61
CA VAL A 126 8.75 -4.74 14.86
C VAL A 126 8.33 -5.46 13.57
N LEU A 127 8.39 -4.79 12.42
CA LEU A 127 8.15 -5.41 11.12
C LEU A 127 9.33 -6.30 10.70
N GLU A 128 10.57 -5.88 10.93
CA GLU A 128 11.76 -6.70 10.68
C GLU A 128 11.76 -7.97 11.54
N GLU A 129 11.40 -7.86 12.82
CA GLU A 129 11.24 -9.01 13.71
C GLU A 129 10.12 -9.94 13.23
N TRP A 130 8.96 -9.40 12.88
CA TRP A 130 7.82 -10.20 12.42
C TRP A 130 8.08 -10.92 11.10
N SER A 131 8.69 -10.22 10.14
CA SER A 131 8.97 -10.74 8.78
C SER A 131 10.32 -11.46 8.66
N ASN A 132 11.13 -11.44 9.72
CA ASN A 132 12.48 -12.01 9.75
C ASN A 132 13.34 -11.60 8.53
N THR A 133 13.24 -10.32 8.15
CA THR A 133 13.98 -9.74 7.02
C THR A 133 14.31 -8.29 7.30
N GLN A 134 15.40 -7.80 6.71
CA GLN A 134 15.76 -6.39 6.83
C GLN A 134 14.93 -5.54 5.87
N LEU A 135 14.55 -4.35 6.35
CA LEU A 135 13.60 -3.48 5.65
C LEU A 135 14.17 -2.07 5.44
N GLU A 136 13.90 -1.54 4.25
CA GLU A 136 14.12 -0.12 3.93
C GLU A 136 12.77 0.60 3.87
N PRO A 137 12.60 1.72 4.60
CA PRO A 137 11.42 2.56 4.50
C PRO A 137 11.18 3.05 3.07
N THR A 138 9.95 3.00 2.58
CA THR A 138 9.58 3.55 1.27
C THR A 138 8.57 4.68 1.41
N PHE A 139 7.38 4.39 1.93
CA PHE A 139 6.30 5.36 2.00
C PHE A 139 5.56 5.31 3.34
N VAL A 140 5.25 6.48 3.88
CA VAL A 140 4.10 6.68 4.78
C VAL A 140 3.16 7.65 4.11
N TYR A 141 1.98 7.15 3.74
CA TYR A 141 0.92 7.98 3.20
C TYR A 141 0.31 8.89 4.29
N GLY A 142 -0.49 9.86 3.87
CA GLY A 142 -1.30 10.65 4.81
C GLY A 142 -2.33 9.79 5.57
N ILE A 143 -3.10 10.44 6.44
CA ILE A 143 -4.25 9.80 7.08
C ILE A 143 -5.41 9.82 6.08
N ARG A 144 -5.70 8.68 5.49
CA ARG A 144 -6.82 8.52 4.57
C ARG A 144 -8.10 8.31 5.37
N ILE A 145 -9.10 9.13 5.08
CA ILE A 145 -10.43 9.10 5.68
C ILE A 145 -11.40 8.58 4.64
N TYR A 146 -11.95 7.39 4.85
CA TYR A 146 -13.02 6.85 4.03
C TYR A 146 -14.37 7.41 4.50
N GLY A 147 -15.18 7.88 3.54
CA GLY A 147 -16.55 8.34 3.79
C GLY A 147 -17.56 7.21 3.61
N ARG A 148 -18.81 7.46 4.01
CA ARG A 148 -19.93 6.52 3.81
C ARG A 148 -19.96 5.95 2.40
N ASP A 149 -20.29 4.67 2.29
CA ASP A 149 -20.37 3.90 1.06
C ASP A 149 -19.04 3.67 0.34
N ALA A 150 -17.90 4.07 0.93
CA ALA A 150 -16.60 3.79 0.37
C ALA A 150 -16.33 2.28 0.28
N VAL A 151 -15.72 1.89 -0.83
CA VAL A 151 -15.24 0.55 -1.16
C VAL A 151 -13.77 0.71 -1.54
N LEU A 152 -12.93 -0.17 -1.00
CA LEU A 152 -11.56 -0.35 -1.47
C LEU A 152 -11.49 -1.67 -2.21
N LYS A 153 -11.30 -1.60 -3.53
CA LYS A 153 -11.17 -2.78 -4.37
C LYS A 153 -10.01 -3.66 -3.89
N GLU A 154 -10.21 -4.97 -3.95
CA GLU A 154 -9.15 -5.91 -3.61
C GLU A 154 -7.98 -5.80 -4.61
N HIS A 155 -6.76 -5.65 -4.09
CA HIS A 155 -5.54 -5.47 -4.86
C HIS A 155 -4.35 -6.10 -4.13
N ARG A 156 -3.18 -6.02 -4.78
CA ARG A 156 -1.87 -6.27 -4.19
C ARG A 156 -1.09 -4.95 -4.22
N ASP A 157 -0.24 -4.73 -3.24
CA ASP A 157 0.61 -3.54 -3.25
C ASP A 157 1.74 -3.68 -4.30
N ARG A 158 2.42 -2.56 -4.58
CA ARG A 158 3.51 -2.51 -5.57
C ARG A 158 4.70 -3.34 -5.12
N GLU A 159 5.12 -4.28 -5.96
CA GLU A 159 6.18 -5.23 -5.59
C GLU A 159 7.52 -4.56 -5.29
N GLN A 160 7.90 -3.51 -6.02
CA GLN A 160 9.22 -2.89 -5.85
C GLN A 160 9.35 -2.12 -4.53
N THR A 161 8.24 -1.67 -3.94
CA THR A 161 8.26 -0.67 -2.85
C THR A 161 7.43 -1.06 -1.62
N HIS A 162 6.52 -2.01 -1.71
CA HIS A 162 5.51 -2.32 -0.67
C HIS A 162 5.50 -3.83 -0.34
N LYS A 163 6.68 -4.43 -0.17
CA LYS A 163 6.79 -5.87 0.11
C LYS A 163 6.27 -6.20 1.51
N VAL A 164 6.57 -5.35 2.49
CA VAL A 164 6.10 -5.48 3.89
C VAL A 164 5.43 -4.17 4.29
N SER A 165 4.19 -4.25 4.77
CA SER A 165 3.31 -3.10 4.97
C SER A 165 2.64 -3.13 6.34
N ALA A 166 2.18 -1.96 6.80
CA ALA A 166 1.37 -1.80 8.00
C ALA A 166 0.21 -0.84 7.77
N ILE A 167 -0.98 -1.21 8.25
CA ILE A 167 -2.16 -0.35 8.33
C ILE A 167 -2.41 -0.01 9.79
N ILE A 168 -2.36 1.27 10.15
CA ILE A 168 -2.73 1.76 11.48
C ILE A 168 -4.15 2.30 11.41
N ASN A 169 -5.04 1.83 12.29
CA ASN A 169 -6.32 2.50 12.49
C ASN A 169 -6.15 3.69 13.45
N VAL A 170 -6.48 4.88 12.95
CA VAL A 170 -6.31 6.15 13.66
C VAL A 170 -7.58 6.55 14.41
N ASP A 171 -8.71 6.42 13.72
CA ASP A 171 -10.03 6.77 14.23
C ASP A 171 -11.10 6.07 13.40
N GLN A 172 -12.28 5.87 13.98
CA GLN A 172 -13.43 5.36 13.26
C GLN A 172 -14.74 5.76 13.94
N GLU A 173 -15.74 6.07 13.12
CA GLU A 173 -17.13 6.27 13.54
C GLU A 173 -18.00 5.41 12.63
N VAL A 174 -18.28 4.19 13.11
CA VAL A 174 -18.91 3.12 12.33
C VAL A 174 -20.32 2.84 12.83
N ASP A 175 -21.25 2.62 11.90
CA ASP A 175 -22.59 2.09 12.23
C ASP A 175 -22.52 0.53 12.31
N SER A 176 -21.60 -0.07 11.56
CA SER A 176 -21.25 -1.48 11.61
C SER A 176 -19.77 -1.69 11.29
N ASP A 177 -19.15 -2.68 11.91
CA ASP A 177 -17.73 -3.00 11.71
C ASP A 177 -17.36 -3.14 10.23
N TRP A 178 -16.21 -2.57 9.85
CA TRP A 178 -15.73 -2.59 8.48
C TRP A 178 -14.41 -3.37 8.40
N PRO A 179 -14.41 -4.60 7.87
CA PRO A 179 -13.21 -5.43 7.84
C PRO A 179 -12.27 -5.05 6.69
N LEU A 180 -10.97 -5.25 6.90
CA LEU A 180 -10.06 -5.54 5.79
C LEU A 180 -10.24 -7.01 5.41
N VAL A 181 -10.58 -7.27 4.16
CA VAL A 181 -10.61 -8.61 3.58
C VAL A 181 -9.23 -8.91 3.02
N ILE A 182 -8.62 -10.02 3.42
CA ILE A 182 -7.27 -10.41 3.00
C ILE A 182 -7.16 -11.91 2.80
N ASP A 183 -6.51 -12.34 1.72
CA ASP A 183 -6.19 -13.75 1.46
C ASP A 183 -4.86 -14.12 2.10
N ASP A 184 -4.77 -15.27 2.78
CA ASP A 184 -3.51 -15.81 3.31
C ASP A 184 -2.67 -16.54 2.24
N HIS A 185 -1.54 -17.13 2.65
CA HIS A 185 -0.67 -17.90 1.76
C HIS A 185 -1.27 -19.19 1.19
N GLN A 186 -2.42 -19.64 1.71
CA GLN A 186 -3.19 -20.78 1.23
C GLN A 186 -4.44 -20.33 0.46
N TYR A 187 -4.55 -19.03 0.13
CA TYR A 187 -5.70 -18.42 -0.56
C TYR A 187 -7.01 -18.54 0.24
N GLN A 188 -6.93 -18.70 1.56
CA GLN A 188 -8.09 -18.61 2.42
C GLN A 188 -8.36 -17.14 2.75
N LYS A 189 -9.63 -16.76 2.66
CA LYS A 189 -10.07 -15.38 2.87
C LYS A 189 -10.36 -15.12 4.34
N HIS A 190 -9.79 -14.03 4.86
CA HIS A 190 -9.94 -13.59 6.25
C HIS A 190 -10.56 -12.20 6.32
N HIS A 191 -11.36 -11.96 7.36
CA HIS A 191 -11.91 -10.65 7.68
C HIS A 191 -11.22 -10.13 8.94
N ILE A 192 -10.41 -9.08 8.79
CA ILE A 192 -9.63 -8.50 9.89
C ILE A 192 -10.26 -7.18 10.31
N TYR A 193 -10.62 -7.09 11.58
CA TYR A 193 -11.19 -5.90 12.21
C TYR A 193 -10.13 -5.19 13.05
N LEU A 194 -10.06 -3.87 12.89
CA LEU A 194 -9.15 -2.98 13.62
C LEU A 194 -9.95 -1.97 14.43
N ASP A 195 -9.51 -1.76 15.66
CA ASP A 195 -9.92 -0.64 16.51
C ASP A 195 -8.85 0.48 16.53
N PRO A 196 -9.20 1.72 16.90
CA PRO A 196 -8.22 2.81 16.99
C PRO A 196 -7.04 2.45 17.88
N GLY A 197 -5.83 2.56 17.32
CA GLY A 197 -4.58 2.19 17.97
C GLY A 197 -4.14 0.74 17.72
N GLU A 198 -4.94 -0.06 17.01
CA GLU A 198 -4.50 -1.33 16.45
C GLU A 198 -3.77 -1.12 15.11
N VAL A 199 -2.87 -2.05 14.81
CA VAL A 199 -2.07 -2.07 13.58
C VAL A 199 -2.12 -3.47 12.98
N LEU A 200 -2.31 -3.55 11.67
CA LEU A 200 -2.19 -4.79 10.89
C LEU A 200 -0.89 -4.76 10.10
N PHE A 201 -0.03 -5.73 10.32
CA PHE A 201 1.12 -6.02 9.46
C PHE A 201 0.71 -7.02 8.38
N TYR A 202 1.19 -6.83 7.16
CA TYR A 202 0.87 -7.73 6.05
C TYR A 202 1.93 -7.69 4.93
N GLU A 203 2.07 -8.79 4.21
CA GLU A 203 2.94 -8.90 3.03
C GLU A 203 2.23 -8.29 1.80
N GLY A 204 2.27 -6.96 1.70
CA GLY A 204 1.44 -6.17 0.78
C GLY A 204 1.51 -6.57 -0.69
N ALA A 205 2.72 -6.78 -1.21
CA ALA A 205 2.92 -7.23 -2.59
C ALA A 205 2.41 -8.66 -2.85
N ARG A 206 2.37 -9.51 -1.80
CA ARG A 206 2.04 -10.93 -1.92
C ARG A 206 0.59 -11.25 -1.58
N LEU A 207 -0.08 -10.52 -0.70
CA LEU A 207 -1.42 -10.85 -0.21
C LEU A 207 -2.48 -9.96 -0.85
N LYS A 208 -3.57 -10.58 -1.32
CA LYS A 208 -4.64 -9.86 -1.99
C LYS A 208 -5.53 -9.31 -0.90
N HIS A 209 -5.75 -8.02 -0.88
CA HIS A 209 -6.44 -7.38 0.22
C HIS A 209 -7.24 -6.16 -0.23
N GLY A 210 -8.28 -5.82 0.51
CA GLY A 210 -9.14 -4.68 0.24
C GLY A 210 -10.25 -4.54 1.27
N ARG A 211 -11.20 -3.66 0.99
CA ARG A 211 -12.44 -3.49 1.76
C ARG A 211 -13.61 -3.52 0.78
N PRO A 212 -13.97 -4.72 0.26
CA PRO A 212 -14.95 -4.88 -0.82
C PRO A 212 -16.40 -4.68 -0.35
N ILE A 213 -16.65 -4.75 0.96
CA ILE A 213 -17.96 -4.46 1.55
C ILE A 213 -18.07 -2.93 1.66
N PRO A 214 -19.16 -2.27 1.20
CA PRO A 214 -19.29 -0.83 1.34
C PRO A 214 -19.28 -0.37 2.80
N PHE A 215 -18.57 0.71 3.08
CA PHE A 215 -18.46 1.28 4.42
C PHE A 215 -19.81 1.81 4.91
N ASN A 216 -20.22 1.38 6.10
CA ASN A 216 -21.41 1.87 6.77
C ASN A 216 -21.05 2.59 8.08
N GLY A 217 -20.98 3.92 8.00
CA GLY A 217 -20.59 4.80 9.09
C GLY A 217 -20.40 6.23 8.60
N GLN A 218 -19.74 7.05 9.42
CA GLN A 218 -19.41 8.44 9.07
C GLN A 218 -17.98 8.59 8.58
N ASN A 219 -17.02 7.96 9.25
CA ASN A 219 -15.62 8.02 8.87
C ASN A 219 -14.83 6.77 9.31
N TYR A 220 -13.79 6.43 8.54
CA TYR A 220 -12.80 5.42 8.91
C TYR A 220 -11.42 5.93 8.50
N ALA A 221 -10.54 6.18 9.47
CA ALA A 221 -9.26 6.86 9.26
C ALA A 221 -8.07 5.91 9.44
N ASN A 222 -7.27 5.72 8.39
CA ASN A 222 -6.10 4.85 8.42
C ASN A 222 -4.83 5.55 7.94
N ILE A 223 -3.67 5.10 8.45
CA ILE A 223 -2.36 5.36 7.87
C ILE A 223 -1.85 4.07 7.22
N PHE A 224 -1.23 4.21 6.05
CA PHE A 224 -0.58 3.14 5.33
C PHE A 224 0.93 3.40 5.31
N CYS A 225 1.70 2.45 5.82
CA CYS A 225 3.15 2.51 5.95
C CYS A 225 3.78 1.31 5.25
N HIS A 226 4.81 1.54 4.43
CA HIS A 226 5.35 0.54 3.51
C HIS A 226 6.87 0.47 3.56
N PHE A 227 7.36 -0.74 3.32
CA PHE A 227 8.77 -1.07 3.28
C PHE A 227 9.06 -1.98 2.10
N LYS A 228 10.26 -1.84 1.54
CA LYS A 228 10.86 -2.83 0.64
C LYS A 228 11.89 -3.64 1.42
N ILE A 229 12.29 -4.78 0.86
CA ILE A 229 13.41 -5.56 1.41
C ILE A 229 14.69 -4.76 1.18
N SER A 230 15.53 -4.68 2.22
CA SER A 230 16.86 -4.09 2.11
C SER A 230 17.68 -4.89 1.11
N GLU A 231 18.33 -4.22 0.16
CA GLU A 231 19.31 -4.85 -0.73
C GLU A 231 20.65 -4.97 -0.01
N ASP A 232 20.65 -5.61 1.15
CA ASP A 232 21.89 -5.96 1.82
C ASP A 232 22.62 -6.98 0.95
N ILE A 233 23.78 -6.56 0.44
CA ILE A 233 24.63 -7.27 -0.52
C ILE A 233 25.00 -8.65 0.04
N PHE A 234 24.19 -9.67 -0.22
CA PHE A 234 24.58 -11.08 -0.11
C PHE A 234 25.52 -11.50 -1.26
N LYS A 235 26.32 -10.57 -1.82
CA LYS A 235 27.59 -10.89 -2.51
C LYS A 235 28.75 -10.84 -1.53
N LYS A 236 28.78 -11.73 -0.53
CA LYS A 236 29.99 -12.09 0.22
C LYS A 236 29.81 -13.38 1.03
N THR A 237 29.66 -14.51 0.33
CA THR A 237 30.20 -15.84 0.71
C THR A 237 29.76 -16.93 -0.30
N LYS A 238 30.23 -16.83 -1.55
CA LYS A 238 30.48 -17.99 -2.44
C LYS A 238 31.69 -17.70 -3.32
N ARG A 239 32.83 -17.46 -2.69
CA ARG A 239 34.18 -17.61 -3.26
C ARG A 239 35.12 -17.91 -2.10
N CYS A 240 35.16 -19.20 -1.73
CA CYS A 240 36.27 -19.92 -1.11
C CYS A 240 35.73 -21.28 -0.66
N SER A 241 35.76 -22.24 -1.58
CA SER A 241 36.01 -23.66 -1.36
C SER A 241 36.13 -24.30 -2.74
#